data_AF-A0A967V9L8-F1
#
_entry.id   AF-A0A967V9L8-F1
#
_cell.length_a   1.000
_cell.length_b   1.000
_cell.length_c   1.000
_cell.angle_alpha   90.00
_cell.angle_beta   90.00
_cell.angle_gamma   90.00
#
_symmetry.space_group_name_H-M   'P 1'
#
loop_
_entity.id
_entity.type
_entity.pdbx_description
1 polymer ?
#
loop_
_entity_poly.entity_id
_entity_poly.type
_entity_poly.pdbx_seq_one_letter_code
_entity_poly.pdbx_strand_id
1 'polypeptide(L)'
;MEKLKRSTDGRSLSHKLGLAQQAETKAVSLANDVRILVDWVHDDILSLSGPNLSERRQLYDFVVEELSKRKSLCPHRIGSVCLMLKNHRDNLLAFAGVLDDKFAKIAARFNAPVFLVHAVCELQGRDRNDAVYWQRRGMLQTKLKDKFKPVETAVRQAMSSTPRASSIVENLN
;
A
#
# COMPACT_ATOMS: atom_id res chain seq x y z
N MET A 1 -39.15 -45.30 17.85
CA MET A 1 -39.08 -44.23 16.82
C MET A 1 -38.16 -43.05 17.18
N GLU A 2 -37.84 -42.83 18.47
CA GLU A 2 -37.07 -41.66 18.94
C GLU A 2 -35.55 -41.71 18.64
N LYS A 3 -34.94 -42.91 18.63
CA LYS A 3 -33.51 -43.10 18.28
C LYS A 3 -33.17 -42.77 16.81
N LEU A 4 -34.08 -43.07 15.88
CA LEU A 4 -33.89 -42.78 14.46
C LEU A 4 -33.94 -41.27 14.20
N LYS A 5 -34.86 -40.55 14.86
CA LYS A 5 -35.00 -39.08 14.76
C LYS A 5 -33.72 -38.35 15.21
N ARG A 6 -33.17 -38.72 16.38
CA ARG A 6 -31.88 -38.18 16.90
C ARG A 6 -30.69 -38.43 15.97
N SER A 7 -30.66 -39.56 15.25
CA SER A 7 -29.58 -39.88 14.31
C SER A 7 -29.65 -39.04 13.02
N THR A 8 -30.85 -38.79 12.50
CA THR A 8 -31.07 -37.86 11.37
C THR A 8 -30.72 -36.41 11.72
N ASP A 9 -31.03 -35.97 12.96
CA ASP A 9 -30.66 -34.63 13.43
C ASP A 9 -29.14 -34.49 13.55
N GLY A 10 -28.43 -35.52 14.05
CA GLY A 10 -26.96 -35.55 14.09
C GLY A 10 -26.32 -35.45 12.71
N ARG A 11 -26.80 -36.21 11.71
CA ARG A 11 -26.30 -36.12 10.32
C ARG A 11 -26.57 -34.75 9.68
N SER A 12 -27.74 -34.17 9.93
CA SER A 12 -28.10 -32.82 9.45
C SER A 12 -27.18 -31.75 10.06
N LEU A 13 -26.90 -31.85 11.36
CA LEU A 13 -25.98 -30.96 12.06
C LEU A 13 -24.53 -31.14 11.57
N SER A 14 -24.05 -32.36 11.39
CA SER A 14 -22.72 -32.62 10.82
C SER A 14 -22.57 -32.08 9.40
N HIS A 15 -23.60 -32.21 8.57
CA HIS A 15 -23.60 -31.64 7.22
C HIS A 15 -23.57 -30.11 7.25
N LYS A 16 -24.39 -29.47 8.10
CA LYS A 16 -24.36 -28.01 8.30
C LYS A 16 -23.00 -27.53 8.82
N LEU A 17 -22.40 -28.27 9.75
CA LEU A 17 -21.08 -27.96 10.27
C LEU A 17 -20.01 -28.04 9.17
N GLY A 18 -20.05 -29.08 8.33
CA GLY A 18 -19.14 -29.22 7.20
C GLY A 18 -19.27 -28.07 6.19
N LEU A 19 -20.50 -27.65 5.86
CA LEU A 19 -20.74 -26.48 5.00
C LEU A 19 -20.22 -25.18 5.65
N ALA A 20 -20.43 -25.01 6.95
CA ALA A 20 -19.95 -23.85 7.69
C ALA A 20 -18.42 -23.78 7.72
N GLN A 21 -17.74 -24.92 7.95
CA GLN A 21 -16.28 -25.01 7.92
C GLN A 21 -15.72 -24.67 6.54
N GLN A 22 -16.34 -25.15 5.46
CA GLN A 22 -15.93 -24.80 4.10
C GLN A 22 -16.11 -23.30 3.81
N ALA A 23 -17.21 -22.72 4.27
CA ALA A 23 -17.46 -21.29 4.13
C ALA A 23 -16.45 -20.45 4.94
N GLU A 24 -16.13 -20.89 6.16
CA GLU A 24 -15.12 -20.28 7.02
C GLU A 24 -13.73 -20.30 6.37
N THR A 25 -13.26 -21.45 5.89
CA THR A 25 -11.96 -21.55 5.21
C THR A 25 -11.86 -20.59 4.02
N LYS A 26 -12.92 -20.50 3.20
CA LYS A 26 -12.97 -19.56 2.07
C LYS A 26 -12.94 -18.11 2.53
N ALA A 27 -13.69 -17.76 3.58
CA ALA A 27 -13.75 -16.41 4.12
C ALA A 27 -12.40 -15.98 4.73
N VAL A 28 -11.75 -16.85 5.50
CA VAL A 28 -10.43 -16.60 6.10
C VAL A 28 -9.36 -16.44 5.03
N SER A 29 -9.36 -17.31 4.01
CA SER A 29 -8.44 -17.19 2.87
C SER A 29 -8.63 -15.85 2.15
N LEU A 30 -9.88 -15.47 1.87
CA LEU A 30 -10.17 -14.19 1.23
C LEU A 30 -9.72 -13.00 2.09
N ALA A 31 -9.95 -13.05 3.41
CA ALA A 31 -9.54 -11.99 4.31
C ALA A 31 -8.01 -11.82 4.35
N ASN A 32 -7.26 -12.93 4.31
CA ASN A 32 -5.80 -12.90 4.24
C ASN A 32 -5.30 -12.29 2.93
N ASP A 33 -5.88 -12.70 1.80
CA ASP A 33 -5.56 -12.13 0.48
C ASP A 33 -5.81 -10.62 0.44
N VAL A 34 -6.98 -10.18 0.91
CA VAL A 34 -7.35 -8.76 0.94
C VAL A 34 -6.41 -7.98 1.86
N ARG A 35 -6.03 -8.57 3.01
CA ARG A 35 -5.08 -7.94 3.93
C ARG A 35 -3.73 -7.68 3.26
N ILE A 36 -3.16 -8.65 2.56
CA ILE A 36 -1.89 -8.48 1.84
C ILE A 36 -1.98 -7.30 0.84
N LEU A 37 -3.09 -7.22 0.08
CA LEU A 37 -3.30 -6.14 -0.89
C LEU A 37 -3.44 -4.77 -0.20
N VAL A 38 -4.13 -4.71 0.93
CA VAL A 38 -4.28 -3.47 1.72
C VAL A 38 -2.95 -3.03 2.33
N ASP A 39 -2.16 -3.98 2.84
CA ASP A 39 -0.83 -3.70 3.40
C ASP A 39 0.07 -3.09 2.33
N TRP A 40 0.07 -3.62 1.10
CA TRP A 40 0.82 -3.03 -0.02
C TRP A 40 0.36 -1.60 -0.37
N VAL A 41 -0.94 -1.36 -0.37
CA VAL A 41 -1.47 0.00 -0.60
C VAL A 41 -1.00 0.95 0.50
N HIS A 42 -1.07 0.53 1.75
CA HIS A 42 -0.72 1.37 2.90
C HIS A 42 0.79 1.62 3.00
N ASP A 43 1.60 0.56 3.02
CA ASP A 43 3.01 0.61 3.36
C ASP A 43 3.90 1.00 2.17
N ASP A 44 3.52 0.64 0.94
CA ASP A 44 4.30 0.93 -0.26
C ASP A 44 3.71 2.10 -1.06
N ILE A 45 2.43 2.02 -1.41
CA ILE A 45 1.83 2.92 -2.41
C ILE A 45 1.41 4.27 -1.82
N LEU A 46 0.93 4.31 -0.58
CA LEU A 46 0.49 5.55 0.09
C LEU A 46 1.54 6.12 1.05
N SER A 47 2.67 5.44 1.23
CA SER A 47 3.78 5.89 2.05
C SER A 47 4.51 7.10 1.45
N LEU A 48 4.84 8.13 2.25
CA LEU A 48 5.57 9.30 1.76
C LEU A 48 6.97 8.95 1.22
N SER A 49 7.57 7.87 1.71
CA SER A 49 8.86 7.33 1.26
C SER A 49 8.73 6.23 0.20
N GLY A 50 7.56 6.10 -0.42
CA GLY A 50 7.35 5.21 -1.56
C GLY A 50 7.92 5.76 -2.88
N PRO A 51 7.66 5.05 -4.00
CA PRO A 51 8.21 5.38 -5.31
C PRO A 51 7.64 6.70 -5.89
N ASN A 52 8.05 7.06 -7.12
CA ASN A 52 7.48 8.22 -7.83
C ASN A 52 6.01 8.00 -8.23
N LEU A 53 5.30 9.05 -8.62
CA LEU A 53 3.87 8.97 -8.97
C LEU A 53 3.56 7.95 -10.08
N SER A 54 4.43 7.84 -11.09
CA SER A 54 4.22 6.92 -12.21
C SER A 54 4.22 5.46 -11.74
N GLU A 55 5.22 5.07 -10.96
CA GLU A 55 5.32 3.74 -10.38
C GLU A 55 4.17 3.46 -9.40
N ARG A 56 3.79 4.45 -8.56
CA ARG A 56 2.63 4.31 -7.67
C ARG A 56 1.34 4.02 -8.42
N ARG A 57 1.10 4.68 -9.55
CA ARG A 57 -0.08 4.42 -10.39
C ARG A 57 -0.10 2.98 -10.90
N GLN A 58 1.04 2.48 -11.38
CA GLN A 58 1.15 1.09 -11.85
C GLN A 58 0.89 0.08 -10.73
N LEU A 59 1.51 0.29 -9.56
CA LEU A 59 1.29 -0.57 -8.39
C LEU A 59 -0.16 -0.51 -7.89
N TYR A 60 -0.77 0.68 -7.91
CA TYR A 60 -2.17 0.88 -7.50
C TYR A 60 -3.13 0.15 -8.44
N ASP A 61 -2.96 0.32 -9.75
CA ASP A 61 -3.77 -0.34 -10.76
C ASP A 61 -3.66 -1.87 -10.64
N PHE A 62 -2.44 -2.38 -10.38
CA PHE A 62 -2.22 -3.79 -10.08
C PHE A 62 -3.03 -4.28 -8.88
N VAL A 63 -2.96 -3.58 -7.74
CA VAL A 63 -3.71 -3.99 -6.53
C VAL A 63 -5.22 -3.97 -6.78
N VAL A 64 -5.73 -2.95 -7.47
CA VAL A 64 -7.15 -2.84 -7.81
C VAL A 64 -7.59 -3.96 -8.76
N GLU A 65 -6.74 -4.37 -9.70
CA GLU A 65 -7.00 -5.52 -10.57
C GLU A 65 -7.06 -6.82 -9.78
N GLU A 66 -6.08 -7.06 -8.89
CA GLU A 66 -6.04 -8.23 -8.02
C GLU A 66 -7.23 -8.32 -7.06
N LEU A 67 -7.65 -7.19 -6.52
CA LEU A 67 -8.87 -7.11 -5.71
C LEU A 67 -10.11 -7.42 -6.56
N SER A 68 -10.16 -6.92 -7.80
CA SER A 68 -11.27 -7.15 -8.73
C SER A 68 -11.41 -8.63 -9.11
N LYS A 69 -10.32 -9.37 -9.26
CA LYS A 69 -10.32 -10.82 -9.52
C LYS A 69 -11.02 -11.62 -8.41
N ARG A 70 -11.06 -11.08 -7.19
CA ARG A 70 -11.71 -11.69 -6.01
C ARG A 70 -13.18 -11.29 -5.84
N LYS A 71 -13.73 -10.46 -6.73
CA LYS A 71 -15.12 -9.98 -6.66
C LYS A 71 -16.15 -11.11 -6.59
N SER A 72 -15.92 -12.23 -7.28
CA SER A 72 -16.82 -13.39 -7.26
C SER A 72 -17.01 -13.99 -5.86
N LEU A 73 -16.03 -13.82 -4.97
CA LEU A 73 -16.05 -14.37 -3.60
C LEU A 73 -16.83 -13.49 -2.62
N CYS A 74 -16.92 -12.18 -2.85
CA CYS A 74 -17.74 -11.27 -2.05
C CYS A 74 -18.21 -10.05 -2.88
N PRO A 75 -19.21 -10.22 -3.77
CA PRO A 75 -19.53 -9.21 -4.78
C PRO A 75 -19.94 -7.85 -4.21
N HIS A 76 -20.74 -7.86 -3.15
CA HIS A 76 -21.30 -6.63 -2.56
C HIS A 76 -20.24 -5.78 -1.86
N ARG A 77 -19.26 -6.39 -1.20
CA ARG A 77 -18.19 -5.64 -0.50
C ARG A 77 -17.04 -5.29 -1.43
N ILE A 78 -16.48 -6.28 -2.12
CA ILE A 78 -15.31 -6.09 -2.98
C ILE A 78 -15.67 -5.22 -4.20
N GLY A 79 -16.84 -5.45 -4.80
CA GLY A 79 -17.28 -4.68 -5.96
C GLY A 79 -17.40 -3.17 -5.68
N SER A 80 -17.97 -2.81 -4.53
CA SER A 80 -18.10 -1.41 -4.11
C SER A 80 -16.73 -0.76 -3.87
N VAL A 81 -15.85 -1.45 -3.13
CA VAL A 81 -14.49 -0.97 -2.85
C VAL A 81 -13.68 -0.79 -4.13
N CYS A 82 -13.71 -1.75 -5.06
CA CYS A 82 -13.00 -1.62 -6.34
C CYS A 82 -13.47 -0.41 -7.14
N LEU A 83 -14.77 -0.11 -7.15
CA LEU A 83 -15.31 1.04 -7.87
C LEU A 83 -14.82 2.35 -7.23
N MET A 84 -14.89 2.44 -5.90
CA MET A 84 -14.41 3.59 -5.13
C MET A 84 -12.92 3.83 -5.36
N LEU A 85 -12.08 2.80 -5.25
CA LEU A 85 -10.63 2.90 -5.51
C LEU A 85 -10.32 3.37 -6.93
N LYS A 86 -11.00 2.83 -7.94
CA LYS A 86 -10.84 3.28 -9.35
C LYS A 86 -11.17 4.75 -9.52
N ASN A 87 -12.28 5.20 -8.95
CA ASN A 87 -12.76 6.57 -9.11
C ASN A 87 -11.89 7.60 -8.35
N HIS A 88 -11.21 7.17 -7.28
CA HIS A 88 -10.43 8.07 -6.43
C HIS A 88 -8.91 7.89 -6.54
N ARG A 89 -8.40 7.05 -7.47
CA ARG A 89 -6.95 6.79 -7.62
C ARG A 89 -6.12 8.08 -7.64
N ASP A 90 -6.44 8.99 -8.55
CA ASP A 90 -5.64 10.20 -8.73
C ASP A 90 -5.76 11.16 -7.54
N ASN A 91 -6.90 11.18 -6.85
CA ASN A 91 -7.07 11.94 -5.61
C ASN A 91 -6.23 11.35 -4.46
N LEU A 92 -6.24 10.03 -4.32
CA LEU A 92 -5.46 9.31 -3.30
C LEU A 92 -3.94 9.44 -3.55
N LEU A 93 -3.52 9.54 -4.81
CA LEU A 93 -2.12 9.67 -5.20
C LEU A 93 -1.65 11.12 -5.42
N ALA A 94 -2.53 12.12 -5.29
CA ALA A 94 -2.19 13.52 -5.56
C ALA A 94 -1.00 14.04 -4.74
N PHE A 95 -0.85 13.57 -3.50
CA PHE A 95 0.30 13.95 -2.65
C PHE A 95 1.65 13.54 -3.29
N ALA A 96 1.69 12.44 -4.06
CA ALA A 96 2.91 11.98 -4.70
C ALA A 96 3.33 12.94 -5.83
N GLY A 97 2.39 13.50 -6.59
CA GLY A 97 2.69 14.55 -7.56
C GLY A 97 3.29 15.80 -6.90
N VAL A 98 2.75 16.21 -5.74
CA VAL A 98 3.30 17.32 -4.95
C VAL A 98 4.72 17.01 -4.46
N LEU A 99 5.00 15.77 -4.05
CA LEU A 99 6.35 15.34 -3.67
C LEU A 99 7.30 15.35 -4.85
N ASP A 100 6.89 14.80 -5.99
CA ASP A 100 7.70 14.74 -7.22
C ASP A 100 8.10 16.16 -7.66
N ASP A 101 7.19 17.13 -7.61
CA ASP A 101 7.46 18.54 -7.89
C ASP A 101 8.45 19.15 -6.88
N LYS A 102 8.29 18.85 -5.58
CA LYS A 102 9.24 19.30 -4.54
C LYS A 102 10.62 18.69 -4.76
N PHE A 103 10.70 17.42 -5.14
CA PHE A 103 11.95 16.74 -5.41
C PHE A 103 12.63 17.26 -6.67
N ALA A 104 11.88 17.62 -7.72
CA ALA A 104 12.42 18.29 -8.90
C ALA A 104 13.05 19.65 -8.54
N LYS A 105 12.41 20.43 -7.66
CA LYS A 105 12.97 21.70 -7.15
C LYS A 105 14.23 21.50 -6.32
N ILE A 106 14.26 20.46 -5.47
CA ILE A 106 15.45 20.09 -4.68
C ILE A 106 16.59 19.66 -5.62
N ALA A 107 16.30 18.81 -6.61
CA ALA A 107 17.24 18.35 -7.61
C ALA A 107 17.88 19.53 -8.36
N ALA A 108 17.07 20.50 -8.81
CA ALA A 108 17.56 21.73 -9.44
C ALA A 108 18.42 22.57 -8.49
N ARG A 109 17.94 22.82 -7.26
CA ARG A 109 18.66 23.64 -6.25
C ARG A 109 20.05 23.11 -5.94
N PHE A 110 20.21 21.78 -5.84
CA PHE A 110 21.49 21.16 -5.49
C PHE A 110 22.27 20.66 -6.71
N ASN A 111 21.77 20.88 -7.94
CA ASN A 111 22.32 20.33 -9.17
C ASN A 111 22.61 18.82 -9.00
N ALA A 112 21.58 18.07 -8.68
CA ALA A 112 21.61 16.63 -8.45
C ALA A 112 20.54 15.94 -9.30
N PRO A 113 20.79 14.72 -9.82
CA PRO A 113 19.77 13.95 -10.52
C PRO A 113 18.54 13.68 -9.64
N VAL A 114 17.34 13.89 -10.18
CA VAL A 114 16.07 13.71 -9.44
C VAL A 114 15.90 12.31 -8.86
N PHE A 115 16.34 11.28 -9.59
CA PHE A 115 16.27 9.89 -9.12
C PHE A 115 17.10 9.66 -7.84
N LEU A 116 18.17 10.42 -7.60
CA LEU A 116 18.92 10.35 -6.35
C LEU A 116 18.19 11.03 -5.21
N VAL A 117 17.41 12.09 -5.49
CA VAL A 117 16.54 12.73 -4.50
C VAL A 117 15.42 11.78 -4.07
N HIS A 118 14.81 11.06 -5.03
CA HIS A 118 13.86 9.98 -4.74
C HIS A 118 14.49 8.87 -3.89
N ALA A 119 15.68 8.41 -4.25
CA ALA A 119 16.38 7.38 -3.46
C ALA A 119 16.70 7.83 -2.03
N VAL A 120 16.97 9.12 -1.80
CA VAL A 120 17.11 9.69 -0.46
C VAL A 120 15.78 9.72 0.29
N CYS A 121 14.67 9.95 -0.40
CA CYS A 121 13.31 9.86 0.17
C CYS A 121 12.97 8.42 0.58
N GLU A 122 13.19 7.44 -0.29
CA GLU A 122 13.00 6.01 0.02
C GLU A 122 13.81 5.56 1.24
N LEU A 123 15.03 6.08 1.38
CA LEU A 123 15.88 5.79 2.53
C LEU A 123 15.23 6.25 3.86
N GLN A 124 14.39 7.29 3.86
CA GLN A 124 13.73 7.77 5.08
C GLN A 124 12.68 6.81 5.63
N GLY A 125 12.13 5.92 4.78
CA GLY A 125 11.13 4.93 5.17
C GLY A 125 11.69 3.61 5.68
N ARG A 126 13.03 3.42 5.60
CA ARG A 126 13.68 2.16 5.95
C ARG A 126 14.08 2.10 7.41
N ASP A 127 14.03 0.90 7.98
CA ASP A 127 14.56 0.63 9.31
C ASP A 127 16.09 0.84 9.32
N ARG A 128 16.57 1.59 10.32
CA ARG A 128 17.99 1.86 10.52
C ARG A 128 18.76 0.68 11.09
N ASN A 129 18.05 -0.31 11.61
CA ASN A 129 18.63 -1.56 12.10
C ASN A 129 18.93 -2.56 10.97
N ASP A 130 18.43 -2.31 9.75
CA ASP A 130 18.69 -3.14 8.58
C ASP A 130 20.05 -2.81 7.94
N ALA A 131 20.83 -3.83 7.62
CA ALA A 131 22.09 -3.68 6.89
C ALA A 131 21.89 -3.02 5.50
N VAL A 132 20.75 -3.28 4.84
CA VAL A 132 20.42 -2.71 3.53
C VAL A 132 20.29 -1.19 3.61
N TYR A 133 19.80 -0.65 4.74
CA TYR A 133 19.73 0.79 4.96
C TYR A 133 21.14 1.43 4.89
N TRP A 134 22.11 0.85 5.60
CA TRP A 134 23.47 1.39 5.64
C TRP A 134 24.18 1.29 4.30
N GLN A 135 23.97 0.18 3.56
CA GLN A 135 24.50 0.01 2.21
C GLN A 135 23.95 1.07 1.25
N ARG A 136 22.63 1.26 1.21
CA ARG A 136 21.98 2.28 0.36
C ARG A 136 22.42 3.68 0.73
N ARG A 137 22.53 3.97 2.03
CA ARG A 137 23.04 5.25 2.53
C ARG A 137 24.46 5.52 2.04
N GLY A 138 25.35 4.54 2.16
CA GLY A 138 26.73 4.65 1.69
C GLY A 138 26.80 4.93 0.19
N MET A 139 26.03 4.21 -0.63
CA MET A 139 25.94 4.46 -2.08
C MET A 139 25.47 5.89 -2.39
N LEU A 140 24.46 6.39 -1.67
CA LEU A 140 23.95 7.75 -1.86
C LEU A 140 24.97 8.81 -1.42
N GLN A 141 25.71 8.56 -0.34
CA GLN A 141 26.82 9.41 0.08
C GLN A 141 27.93 9.47 -0.97
N THR A 142 28.29 8.36 -1.60
CA THR A 142 29.28 8.36 -2.69
C THR A 142 28.80 9.13 -3.92
N LYS A 143 27.52 8.98 -4.29
CA LYS A 143 26.96 9.62 -5.49
C LYS A 143 26.70 11.12 -5.30
N LEU A 144 26.21 11.54 -4.12
CA LEU A 144 25.86 12.92 -3.83
C LEU A 144 26.99 13.69 -3.13
N LYS A 145 27.99 13.01 -2.58
CA LYS A 145 29.16 13.58 -1.90
C LYS A 145 28.75 14.59 -0.82
N ASP A 146 29.33 15.78 -0.85
CA ASP A 146 29.05 16.93 0.02
C ASP A 146 27.58 17.37 -0.02
N LYS A 147 26.88 17.14 -1.12
CA LYS A 147 25.45 17.48 -1.28
C LYS A 147 24.51 16.52 -0.56
N PHE A 148 24.98 15.35 -0.12
CA PHE A 148 24.12 14.33 0.48
C PHE A 148 23.36 14.87 1.70
N LYS A 149 24.06 15.55 2.63
CA LYS A 149 23.45 16.08 3.85
C LYS A 149 22.45 17.21 3.59
N PRO A 150 22.76 18.23 2.77
CA PRO A 150 21.78 19.23 2.36
C PRO A 150 20.54 18.64 1.67
N VAL A 151 20.72 17.67 0.77
CA VAL A 151 19.60 17.01 0.08
C VAL A 151 18.76 16.20 1.06
N GLU A 152 19.39 15.43 1.97
CA GLU A 152 18.71 14.66 3.02
C GLU A 152 17.82 15.57 3.89
N THR A 153 18.33 16.73 4.32
CA THR A 153 17.56 17.70 5.09
C THR A 153 16.39 18.27 4.30
N ALA A 154 16.63 18.68 3.05
CA ALA A 154 15.58 19.26 2.20
C ALA A 154 14.47 18.24 1.89
N VAL A 155 14.82 16.98 1.65
CA VAL A 155 13.86 15.89 1.44
C VAL A 155 13.00 15.68 2.69
N ARG A 156 13.60 15.62 3.88
CA ARG A 156 12.82 15.49 5.14
C ARG A 156 11.83 16.65 5.33
N GLN A 157 12.23 17.87 5.01
CA GLN A 157 11.36 19.04 5.06
C GLN A 157 10.23 18.99 4.02
N ALA A 158 10.53 18.51 2.82
CA ALA A 158 9.52 18.30 1.78
C ALA A 158 8.49 17.26 2.21
N MET A 159 8.92 16.15 2.84
CA MET A 159 8.04 15.12 3.37
C MET A 159 7.19 15.64 4.52
N SER A 160 7.76 16.38 5.49
CA SER A 160 7.01 16.89 6.65
C SER A 160 5.98 17.96 6.27
N SER A 161 6.24 18.73 5.21
CA SER A 161 5.34 19.77 4.69
C SER A 161 4.33 19.26 3.66
N THR A 162 4.28 17.95 3.39
CA THR A 162 3.29 17.36 2.47
C THR A 162 2.23 16.62 3.29
N PRO A 163 0.94 16.94 3.13
CA PRO A 163 -0.11 16.22 3.83
C PRO A 163 -0.10 14.74 3.40
N ARG A 164 -0.28 13.85 4.38
CA ARG A 164 -0.39 12.40 4.12
C ARG A 164 -1.72 12.08 3.44
N ALA A 165 -1.76 10.98 2.68
CA ALA A 165 -3.00 10.47 2.09
C ALA A 165 -4.12 10.27 3.13
N SER A 166 -3.80 9.89 4.38
CA SER A 166 -4.78 9.75 5.46
C SER A 166 -5.55 11.05 5.76
N SER A 167 -4.91 12.22 5.63
CA SER A 167 -5.55 13.53 5.80
C SER A 167 -6.39 13.93 4.57
N ILE A 168 -6.14 13.33 3.40
CA ILE A 168 -6.93 13.54 2.18
C ILE A 168 -8.21 12.68 2.22
N VAL A 169 -8.12 11.46 2.76
CA VAL A 169 -9.26 10.53 2.89
C VAL A 169 -10.34 11.07 3.84
N GLU A 170 -9.97 11.83 4.89
CA GLU A 170 -10.93 12.50 5.77
C GLU A 170 -11.82 13.52 5.03
N ASN A 171 -11.39 14.02 3.86
CA ASN A 171 -12.11 15.00 3.03
C ASN A 171 -12.91 14.37 1.88
N LEU A 172 -12.97 13.03 1.77
CA LEU A 172 -13.71 12.32 0.73
C LEU A 172 -15.13 11.86 1.17
N ASN A 173 -15.65 12.42 2.27
CA ASN A 173 -17.01 12.16 2.77
C ASN A 173 -18.07 13.02 2.08
#